data_AF-A0A925P7X6-F1
#
_entry.id   AF-A0A925P7X6-F1
#
_cell.length_a   1.000
_cell.length_b   1.000
_cell.length_c   1.000
_cell.angle_alpha   90.00
_cell.angle_beta   90.00
_cell.angle_gamma   90.00
#
_symmetry.space_group_name_H-M   'P 1'
#
loop_
_entity.id
_entity.type
_entity.pdbx_description
1 polymer ?
#
loop_
_entity_poly.entity_id
_entity_poly.type
_entity_poly.pdbx_seq_one_letter_code
_entity_poly.pdbx_strand_id
1 'polypeptide(L)'
;MARIFFVGLASLATARAEAAPALHAAAAGAFDLEVAGLLEGVPAGESRWVRWADLRALPSREITVEGEFVPGPQRVTVVFLDDLLKNLPVKAEADTVLADCTDGYASIYTREYIAHWKPFVVLEINGAGPEAWPPAGLTFNPGPYVISVSDVIAPGVAAMLDVSHKRPWGVSRLRVVREADALKPFGEGEWAGLSASGLRGRELWVNSCFSCHKGPGEELGGTKGGRPFAVIRAYAQFNPGYLKTYVRTPTELNPSAKMAAHPHYTDEQLGELIDFIVGRKP
;
A
#
# COMPACT_ATOMS: atom_id res chain seq x y z
N MET A 1 -58.95 31.51 28.55
CA MET A 1 -57.50 31.21 28.60
C MET A 1 -57.22 30.05 27.67
N ALA A 2 -56.80 30.33 26.42
CA ALA A 2 -56.50 29.30 25.42
C ALA A 2 -55.00 29.00 25.43
N ARG A 3 -54.63 27.73 25.62
CA ARG A 3 -53.26 27.22 25.52
C ARG A 3 -52.98 26.86 24.07
N ILE A 4 -51.96 27.46 23.47
CA ILE A 4 -51.41 27.07 22.17
C ILE A 4 -50.14 26.26 22.46
N PHE A 5 -50.16 24.97 22.10
CA PHE A 5 -48.96 24.13 22.06
C PHE A 5 -48.38 24.21 20.64
N PHE A 6 -47.17 24.73 20.52
CA PHE A 6 -46.36 24.57 19.31
C PHE A 6 -45.73 23.17 19.33
N VAL A 7 -46.14 22.30 18.41
CA VAL A 7 -45.42 21.06 18.11
C VAL A 7 -44.38 21.40 17.05
N GLY A 8 -43.11 21.42 17.45
CA GLY A 8 -41.99 21.53 16.52
C GLY A 8 -41.84 20.22 15.73
N LEU A 9 -41.99 20.27 14.41
CA LEU A 9 -41.54 19.20 13.53
C LEU A 9 -40.01 19.15 13.57
N ALA A 10 -39.46 18.14 14.23
CA ALA A 10 -38.08 17.76 14.04
C ALA A 10 -37.95 17.05 12.67
N SER A 11 -37.31 17.71 11.71
CA SER A 11 -36.91 17.08 10.46
C SER A 11 -35.85 16.03 10.74
N LEU A 12 -36.25 14.76 10.71
CA LEU A 12 -35.33 13.62 10.66
C LEU A 12 -34.63 13.65 9.29
N ALA A 13 -33.41 14.17 9.25
CA ALA A 13 -32.52 13.95 8.12
C ALA A 13 -32.20 12.45 8.09
N THR A 14 -32.86 11.72 7.20
CA THR A 14 -32.46 10.36 6.85
C THR A 14 -31.10 10.45 6.18
N ALA A 15 -30.04 10.06 6.90
CA ALA A 15 -28.75 9.77 6.30
C ALA A 15 -28.99 8.69 5.25
N ARG A 16 -28.97 9.08 3.97
CA ARG A 16 -29.03 8.14 2.86
C ARG A 16 -27.75 7.31 2.98
N ALA A 17 -27.88 6.00 3.10
CA ALA A 17 -26.73 5.12 2.91
C ALA A 17 -26.13 5.50 1.55
N GLU A 18 -24.92 6.05 1.54
CA GLU A 18 -24.21 6.30 0.31
C GLU A 18 -24.07 4.96 -0.40
N ALA A 19 -24.62 4.88 -1.61
CA ALA A 19 -24.49 3.67 -2.41
C ALA A 19 -22.99 3.48 -2.70
N ALA A 20 -22.52 2.23 -2.64
CA ALA A 20 -21.18 1.87 -3.08
C ALA A 20 -20.87 2.49 -4.45
N PRO A 21 -19.63 2.97 -4.68
CA PRO A 21 -19.28 3.62 -5.93
C PRO A 21 -19.43 2.62 -7.08
N ALA A 22 -19.88 3.12 -8.24
CA ALA A 22 -20.10 2.27 -9.40
C ALA A 22 -18.77 1.73 -9.94
N LEU A 23 -18.75 0.45 -10.27
CA LEU A 23 -17.61 -0.20 -10.92
C LEU A 23 -17.82 -0.19 -12.44
N HIS A 24 -16.91 0.46 -13.16
CA HIS A 24 -16.96 0.55 -14.61
C HIS A 24 -16.05 -0.47 -15.27
N ALA A 25 -16.42 -0.99 -16.44
CA ALA A 25 -15.64 -1.97 -17.20
C ALA A 25 -14.44 -1.35 -17.97
N ALA A 26 -14.35 -0.02 -18.05
CA ALA A 26 -13.25 0.68 -18.69
C ALA A 26 -12.99 2.04 -18.03
N ALA A 27 -11.72 2.47 -18.05
CA ALA A 27 -11.33 3.83 -17.70
C ALA A 27 -11.98 4.85 -18.66
N ALA A 28 -12.37 5.99 -18.12
CA ALA A 28 -12.89 7.15 -18.85
C ALA A 28 -12.02 8.40 -18.62
N GLY A 29 -11.19 8.39 -17.57
CA GLY A 29 -10.21 9.45 -17.30
C GLY A 29 -8.89 8.90 -16.78
N ALA A 30 -7.84 9.72 -16.84
CA ALA A 30 -6.50 9.40 -16.37
C ALA A 30 -6.40 9.21 -14.84
N PHE A 31 -7.42 9.65 -14.10
CA PHE A 31 -7.51 9.56 -12.64
C PHE A 31 -8.52 8.53 -12.18
N ASP A 32 -9.11 7.73 -13.07
CA ASP A 32 -9.94 6.62 -12.62
C ASP A 32 -9.04 5.55 -11.98
N LEU A 33 -9.39 5.15 -10.76
CA LEU A 33 -8.63 4.14 -10.03
C LEU A 33 -9.01 2.76 -10.53
N GLU A 34 -8.02 1.99 -10.99
CA GLU A 34 -8.23 0.58 -11.27
C GLU A 34 -8.38 -0.19 -9.95
N VAL A 35 -9.43 -1.00 -9.85
CA VAL A 35 -9.66 -1.93 -8.76
C VAL A 35 -9.79 -3.34 -9.32
N ALA A 36 -9.20 -4.33 -8.65
CA ALA A 36 -9.24 -5.71 -9.10
C ALA A 36 -9.22 -6.70 -7.93
N GLY A 37 -9.34 -7.99 -8.25
CA GLY A 37 -9.31 -9.08 -7.27
C GLY A 37 -10.71 -9.50 -6.82
N LEU A 38 -10.92 -9.60 -5.52
CA LEU A 38 -12.14 -10.09 -4.90
C LEU A 38 -13.24 -9.02 -4.86
N LEU A 39 -13.77 -8.67 -6.03
CA LEU A 39 -14.88 -7.73 -6.21
C LEU A 39 -16.21 -8.48 -6.41
N GLU A 40 -17.32 -7.93 -5.90
CA GLU A 40 -18.65 -8.47 -6.11
C GLU A 40 -19.11 -8.27 -7.56
N GLY A 41 -19.71 -9.30 -8.17
CA GLY A 41 -20.22 -9.21 -9.54
C GLY A 41 -19.15 -9.07 -10.64
N VAL A 42 -17.86 -9.17 -10.30
CA VAL A 42 -16.73 -9.10 -11.25
C VAL A 42 -16.09 -10.49 -11.41
N PRO A 43 -15.90 -10.98 -12.64
CA PRO A 43 -15.20 -12.24 -12.89
C PRO A 43 -13.74 -12.21 -12.39
N ALA A 44 -13.22 -13.37 -11.99
CA ALA A 44 -11.84 -13.49 -11.54
C ALA A 44 -10.85 -13.09 -12.65
N GLY A 45 -9.83 -12.31 -12.28
CA GLY A 45 -8.82 -11.81 -13.22
C GLY A 45 -9.22 -10.55 -14.00
N GLU A 46 -10.46 -10.09 -13.87
CA GLU A 46 -10.87 -8.81 -14.45
C GLU A 46 -10.67 -7.64 -13.48
N SER A 47 -10.39 -6.48 -14.05
CA SER A 47 -10.36 -5.20 -13.35
C SER A 47 -11.63 -4.39 -13.62
N ARG A 48 -11.90 -3.46 -12.73
CA ARG A 48 -12.89 -2.40 -12.88
C ARG A 48 -12.26 -1.06 -12.56
N TRP A 49 -12.97 0.01 -12.90
CA TRP A 49 -12.52 1.37 -12.66
C TRP A 49 -13.54 2.09 -11.79
N VAL A 50 -13.04 2.75 -10.75
CA VAL A 50 -13.81 3.69 -9.93
C VAL A 50 -13.53 5.09 -10.46
N ARG A 51 -14.56 5.89 -10.73
CA ARG A 51 -14.34 7.25 -11.21
C ARG A 51 -13.74 8.12 -10.12
N TRP A 52 -12.93 9.08 -10.53
CA TRP A 52 -12.40 10.10 -9.62
C TRP A 52 -13.50 10.79 -8.80
N ALA A 53 -14.62 11.16 -9.45
CA ALA A 53 -15.75 11.81 -8.77
C ALA A 53 -16.38 10.92 -7.69
N ASP A 54 -16.48 9.61 -7.93
CA ASP A 54 -17.03 8.67 -6.98
C ASP A 54 -16.08 8.43 -5.80
N LEU A 55 -14.76 8.37 -6.06
CA LEU A 55 -13.75 8.29 -5.00
C LEU A 55 -13.74 9.53 -4.12
N ARG A 56 -13.87 10.72 -4.72
CA ARG A 56 -13.95 11.99 -3.99
C ARG A 56 -15.23 12.11 -3.16
N ALA A 57 -16.30 11.43 -3.57
CA ALA A 57 -17.57 11.40 -2.84
C ALA A 57 -17.56 10.44 -1.64
N LEU A 58 -16.58 9.54 -1.53
CA LEU A 58 -16.44 8.67 -0.36
C LEU A 58 -16.19 9.48 0.93
N PRO A 59 -16.47 8.90 2.12
CA PRO A 59 -16.12 9.50 3.39
C PRO A 59 -14.64 9.91 3.43
N SER A 60 -14.40 11.21 3.34
CA SER A 60 -13.06 11.80 3.28
C SER A 60 -12.81 12.72 4.47
N ARG A 61 -11.53 12.96 4.77
CA ARG A 61 -11.10 13.89 5.82
C ARG A 61 -9.99 14.78 5.31
N GLU A 62 -9.99 16.03 5.76
CA GLU A 62 -8.82 16.88 5.66
C GLU A 62 -7.91 16.61 6.87
N ILE A 63 -6.64 16.33 6.61
CA ILE A 63 -5.62 16.16 7.63
C ILE A 63 -4.39 17.00 7.27
N THR A 64 -3.61 17.39 8.28
CA THR A 64 -2.33 18.06 8.06
C THR A 64 -1.20 17.05 8.17
N VAL A 65 -0.37 16.96 7.13
CA VAL A 65 0.89 16.19 7.13
C VAL A 65 2.07 17.16 7.06
N GLU A 66 3.23 16.73 7.53
CA GLU A 66 4.44 17.56 7.57
C GLU A 66 5.48 17.01 6.59
N GLY A 67 5.95 17.86 5.67
CA GLY A 67 7.14 17.58 4.86
C GLY A 67 7.04 16.46 3.81
N GLU A 68 5.88 15.80 3.65
CA GLU A 68 5.77 14.64 2.76
C GLU A 68 5.82 15.04 1.27
N PHE A 69 5.11 16.11 0.89
CA PHE A 69 5.02 16.54 -0.51
C PHE A 69 5.89 17.76 -0.80
N VAL A 70 5.96 18.69 0.14
CA VAL A 70 6.79 19.90 0.07
C VAL A 70 7.29 20.22 1.49
N PRO A 71 8.27 21.11 1.69
CA PRO A 71 8.64 21.54 3.04
C PRO A 71 7.48 22.25 3.77
N GLY A 72 7.32 21.99 5.08
CA GLY A 72 6.30 22.60 5.94
C GLY A 72 5.02 21.76 6.08
N PRO A 73 3.94 22.34 6.63
CA PRO A 73 2.65 21.67 6.73
C PRO A 73 1.90 21.67 5.39
N GLN A 74 1.34 20.53 4.99
CA GLN A 74 0.40 20.40 3.88
C GLN A 74 -0.95 19.93 4.38
N ARG A 75 -2.03 20.51 3.85
CA ARG A 75 -3.38 19.96 4.01
C ARG A 75 -3.60 18.92 2.93
N VAL A 76 -4.07 17.74 3.30
CA VAL A 76 -4.43 16.69 2.36
C VAL A 76 -5.85 16.21 2.60
N THR A 77 -6.63 16.09 1.53
CA THR A 77 -7.93 15.42 1.54
C THR A 77 -7.69 13.94 1.31
N VAL A 78 -8.16 13.09 2.21
CA VAL A 78 -7.83 11.65 2.21
C VAL A 78 -9.05 10.77 2.41
N VAL A 79 -8.98 9.56 1.88
CA VAL A 79 -9.90 8.45 2.19
C VAL A 79 -9.09 7.33 2.85
N PHE A 80 -9.50 6.89 4.03
CA PHE A 80 -8.80 5.78 4.71
C PHE A 80 -9.01 4.46 3.97
N LEU A 81 -8.01 3.57 3.95
CA LEU A 81 -8.16 2.27 3.29
C LEU A 81 -9.28 1.42 3.91
N ASP A 82 -9.52 1.57 5.22
CA ASP A 82 -10.66 0.93 5.90
C ASP A 82 -12.01 1.44 5.38
N ASP A 83 -12.15 2.75 5.19
CA ASP A 83 -13.36 3.35 4.63
C ASP A 83 -13.51 2.98 3.15
N LEU A 84 -12.42 2.94 2.39
CA LEU A 84 -12.43 2.48 1.00
C LEU A 84 -12.94 1.03 0.90
N LEU A 85 -12.39 0.11 1.70
CA LEU A 85 -12.81 -1.30 1.70
C LEU A 85 -14.27 -1.50 2.10
N LYS A 86 -14.78 -0.71 3.04
CA LYS A 86 -16.19 -0.76 3.48
C LYS A 86 -17.16 -0.27 2.42
N ASN A 87 -16.74 0.66 1.58
CA ASN A 87 -17.62 1.28 0.58
C ASN A 87 -17.50 0.64 -0.81
N LEU A 88 -16.36 0.04 -1.15
CA LEU A 88 -16.22 -0.71 -2.41
C LEU A 88 -17.03 -2.01 -2.35
N PRO A 89 -17.60 -2.48 -3.48
CA PRO A 89 -18.29 -3.76 -3.54
C PRO A 89 -17.26 -4.90 -3.59
N VAL A 90 -16.66 -5.21 -2.44
CA VAL A 90 -15.68 -6.28 -2.24
C VAL A 90 -16.34 -7.52 -1.67
N LYS A 91 -15.85 -8.71 -2.03
CA LYS A 91 -16.33 -9.96 -1.43
C LYS A 91 -15.96 -10.02 0.05
N ALA A 92 -16.80 -10.66 0.86
CA ALA A 92 -16.66 -10.70 2.32
C ALA A 92 -15.34 -11.32 2.81
N GLU A 93 -14.75 -12.22 2.03
CA GLU A 93 -13.45 -12.85 2.31
C GLU A 93 -12.23 -11.98 1.99
N ALA A 94 -12.40 -10.80 1.37
CA ALA A 94 -11.32 -9.86 1.16
C ALA A 94 -10.89 -9.20 2.48
N ASP A 95 -9.59 -9.18 2.75
CA ASP A 95 -9.04 -8.64 3.99
C ASP A 95 -7.73 -7.86 3.82
N THR A 96 -7.19 -7.84 2.61
CA THR A 96 -5.88 -7.26 2.30
C THR A 96 -5.96 -6.40 1.04
N VAL A 97 -5.29 -5.26 1.08
CA VAL A 97 -5.12 -4.37 -0.08
C VAL A 97 -3.68 -4.44 -0.57
N LEU A 98 -3.53 -4.64 -1.87
CA LEU A 98 -2.26 -4.43 -2.57
C LEU A 98 -2.39 -3.16 -3.40
N ALA A 99 -1.43 -2.25 -3.27
CA ALA A 99 -1.33 -1.07 -4.10
C ALA A 99 -0.22 -1.29 -5.12
N ASP A 100 -0.54 -1.20 -6.41
CA ASP A 100 0.44 -1.28 -7.49
C ASP A 100 0.65 0.13 -8.09
N CYS A 101 1.92 0.48 -8.30
CA CYS A 101 2.32 1.75 -8.87
C CYS A 101 2.71 1.63 -10.33
N THR A 102 2.64 2.76 -11.04
CA THR A 102 3.00 2.86 -12.45
C THR A 102 4.47 2.56 -12.75
N ASP A 103 5.37 2.73 -11.78
CA ASP A 103 6.80 2.44 -11.90
C ASP A 103 7.17 0.99 -11.49
N GLY A 104 6.16 0.16 -11.25
CA GLY A 104 6.33 -1.21 -10.78
C GLY A 104 6.59 -1.33 -9.28
N TYR A 105 6.51 -0.25 -8.50
CA TYR A 105 6.47 -0.37 -7.05
C TYR A 105 5.16 -1.03 -6.61
N ALA A 106 5.17 -1.71 -5.46
CA ALA A 106 3.97 -2.25 -4.85
C ALA A 106 3.98 -2.01 -3.34
N SER A 107 2.83 -2.11 -2.69
CA SER A 107 2.76 -2.20 -1.23
C SER A 107 1.60 -3.09 -0.80
N ILE A 108 1.74 -3.72 0.36
CA ILE A 108 0.73 -4.61 0.94
C ILE A 108 0.27 -4.06 2.29
N TYR A 109 -1.04 -4.05 2.46
CA TYR A 109 -1.74 -3.61 3.66
C TYR A 109 -2.68 -4.71 4.13
N THR A 110 -2.23 -5.47 5.13
CA THR A 110 -3.05 -6.50 5.78
C THR A 110 -4.16 -5.87 6.60
N ARG A 111 -5.17 -6.66 6.97
CA ARG A 111 -6.25 -6.21 7.86
C ARG A 111 -5.71 -5.62 9.16
N GLU A 112 -4.72 -6.28 9.76
CA GLU A 112 -4.09 -5.81 11.01
C GLU A 112 -3.38 -4.48 10.80
N TYR A 113 -2.61 -4.34 9.72
CA TYR A 113 -1.94 -3.08 9.38
C TYR A 113 -2.95 -1.95 9.17
N ILE A 114 -4.01 -2.21 8.40
CA ILE A 114 -5.06 -1.22 8.13
C ILE A 114 -5.74 -0.80 9.44
N ALA A 115 -6.06 -1.77 10.30
CA ALA A 115 -6.72 -1.52 11.56
C ALA A 115 -5.85 -0.70 12.52
N HIS A 116 -4.54 -0.99 12.59
CA HIS A 116 -3.63 -0.37 13.54
C HIS A 116 -3.07 0.97 13.06
N TRP A 117 -2.55 1.03 11.83
CA TRP A 117 -1.81 2.18 11.31
C TRP A 117 -2.63 3.15 10.46
N LYS A 118 -3.88 2.80 10.15
CA LYS A 118 -4.85 3.67 9.45
C LYS A 118 -4.26 4.33 8.17
N PRO A 119 -3.70 3.54 7.24
CA PRO A 119 -3.24 4.07 5.96
C PRO A 119 -4.39 4.72 5.19
N PHE A 120 -4.05 5.74 4.40
CA PHE A 120 -5.02 6.53 3.67
C PHE A 120 -4.54 6.86 2.25
N VAL A 121 -5.47 6.89 1.31
CA VAL A 121 -5.26 7.38 -0.05
C VAL A 121 -5.40 8.89 -0.04
N VAL A 122 -4.38 9.59 -0.54
CA VAL A 122 -4.42 11.03 -0.77
C VAL A 122 -5.17 11.32 -2.06
N LEU A 123 -6.23 12.10 -1.95
CA LEU A 123 -7.01 12.59 -3.07
C LEU A 123 -6.52 13.98 -3.50
N GLU A 124 -6.30 14.88 -2.54
CA GLU A 124 -5.90 16.25 -2.85
C GLU A 124 -4.73 16.68 -1.98
N ILE A 125 -3.87 17.52 -2.55
CA ILE A 125 -2.77 18.18 -1.84
C ILE A 125 -3.03 19.68 -1.92
N ASN A 126 -3.18 20.31 -0.75
CA ASN A 126 -3.53 21.73 -0.59
C ASN A 126 -4.78 22.15 -1.40
N GLY A 127 -5.77 21.26 -1.46
CA GLY A 127 -7.04 21.47 -2.18
C GLY A 127 -6.96 21.26 -3.70
N ALA A 128 -5.84 20.76 -4.23
CA ALA A 128 -5.67 20.46 -5.63
C ALA A 128 -5.62 18.94 -5.88
N GLY A 129 -6.43 18.46 -6.82
CA GLY A 129 -6.46 17.06 -7.25
C GLY A 129 -5.28 16.67 -8.16
N PRO A 130 -5.20 15.38 -8.56
CA PRO A 130 -4.08 14.84 -9.31
C PRO A 130 -3.86 15.47 -10.70
N GLU A 131 -4.87 16.14 -11.26
CA GLU A 131 -4.75 16.95 -12.48
C GLU A 131 -3.82 18.15 -12.35
N ALA A 132 -3.61 18.63 -11.13
CA ALA A 132 -2.78 19.78 -10.81
C ALA A 132 -1.48 19.39 -10.09
N TRP A 133 -1.18 18.09 -10.01
CA TRP A 133 0.06 17.60 -9.42
C TRP A 133 1.20 17.60 -10.45
N PRO A 134 2.47 17.80 -10.02
CA PRO A 134 2.90 17.98 -8.62
C PRO A 134 2.64 19.39 -8.06
N PRO A 135 2.45 19.54 -6.74
CA PRO A 135 2.46 20.85 -6.09
C PRO A 135 3.76 21.60 -6.37
N ALA A 136 3.69 22.94 -6.38
CA ALA A 136 4.86 23.79 -6.59
C ALA A 136 5.97 23.47 -5.57
N GLY A 137 7.18 23.22 -6.06
CA GLY A 137 8.35 22.84 -5.25
C GLY A 137 8.63 21.34 -5.23
N LEU A 138 7.69 20.49 -5.67
CA LEU A 138 7.92 19.06 -5.85
C LEU A 138 8.35 18.77 -7.30
N THR A 139 9.49 18.09 -7.45
CA THR A 139 10.16 17.89 -8.75
C THR A 139 9.68 16.66 -9.52
N PHE A 140 8.84 15.83 -8.92
CA PHE A 140 8.34 14.60 -9.51
C PHE A 140 6.84 14.45 -9.26
N ASN A 141 6.13 13.84 -10.21
CA ASN A 141 4.68 13.69 -10.09
C ASN A 141 4.35 12.56 -9.09
N PRO A 142 3.63 12.84 -7.99
CA PRO A 142 3.19 11.81 -7.03
C PRO A 142 2.02 10.95 -7.54
N GLY A 143 1.35 11.36 -8.62
CA GLY A 143 0.06 10.83 -9.04
C GLY A 143 0.06 9.53 -9.87
N PRO A 144 -1.13 8.94 -10.09
CA PRO A 144 -2.44 9.57 -9.85
C PRO A 144 -2.90 9.50 -8.39
N TYR A 145 -2.35 8.60 -7.58
CA TYR A 145 -2.63 8.51 -6.15
C TYR A 145 -1.37 8.23 -5.33
N VAL A 146 -1.40 8.66 -4.08
CA VAL A 146 -0.43 8.29 -3.05
C VAL A 146 -1.17 7.62 -1.90
N ILE A 147 -0.62 6.51 -1.39
CA ILE A 147 -1.04 6.03 -0.06
C ILE A 147 -0.01 6.48 0.94
N SER A 148 -0.45 6.95 2.10
CA SER A 148 0.44 7.34 3.19
C SER A 148 -0.09 6.89 4.56
N VAL A 149 0.75 7.07 5.57
CA VAL A 149 0.51 6.89 7.00
C VAL A 149 1.16 8.05 7.75
N SER A 150 0.53 8.54 8.82
CA SER A 150 0.99 9.72 9.55
C SER A 150 0.88 9.53 11.06
N ASP A 151 1.88 10.00 11.81
CA ASP A 151 1.88 10.01 13.28
C ASP A 151 0.74 10.82 13.87
N VAL A 152 0.21 11.81 13.12
CA VAL A 152 -0.97 12.58 13.52
C VAL A 152 -2.20 11.69 13.66
N ILE A 153 -2.27 10.61 12.87
CA ILE A 153 -3.40 9.67 12.87
C ILE A 153 -3.09 8.43 13.72
N ALA A 154 -1.89 7.88 13.57
CA ALA A 154 -1.46 6.67 14.25
C ALA A 154 -0.10 6.94 14.92
N PRO A 155 -0.10 7.42 16.19
CA PRO A 155 1.13 7.77 16.88
C PRO A 155 2.13 6.61 16.93
N GLY A 156 3.39 6.89 16.55
CA GLY A 156 4.48 5.92 16.56
C GLY A 156 4.71 5.24 15.21
N VAL A 157 3.89 5.52 14.19
CA VAL A 157 4.06 4.96 12.85
C VAL A 157 5.38 5.38 12.22
N ALA A 158 5.90 6.58 12.52
CA ALA A 158 7.20 7.01 11.99
C ALA A 158 8.38 6.20 12.56
N ALA A 159 8.20 5.54 13.71
CA ALA A 159 9.21 4.66 14.30
C ALA A 159 9.16 3.23 13.74
N MET A 160 8.18 2.90 12.89
CA MET A 160 8.12 1.61 12.22
C MET A 160 9.32 1.46 11.28
N LEU A 161 9.96 0.31 11.37
CA LEU A 161 11.02 -0.09 10.45
C LEU A 161 10.52 0.04 9.01
N ASP A 162 11.25 0.81 8.20
CA ASP A 162 10.95 0.97 6.78
C ASP A 162 9.54 1.49 6.46
N VAL A 163 8.94 2.32 7.32
CA VAL A 163 7.61 2.92 7.08
C VAL A 163 7.45 3.57 5.70
N SER A 164 8.54 4.09 5.12
CA SER A 164 8.55 4.63 3.75
C SER A 164 8.07 3.61 2.70
N HIS A 165 8.24 2.30 2.94
CA HIS A 165 7.78 1.24 2.05
C HIS A 165 6.27 1.03 2.05
N LYS A 166 5.59 1.65 3.02
CA LYS A 166 4.13 1.70 3.15
C LYS A 166 3.56 3.03 2.64
N ARG A 167 4.40 3.87 2.00
CA ARG A 167 4.01 5.14 1.36
C ARG A 167 4.26 5.12 -0.16
N PRO A 168 3.58 4.24 -0.92
CA PRO A 168 3.74 4.15 -2.36
C PRO A 168 3.20 5.39 -3.07
N TRP A 169 4.00 5.94 -3.98
CA TRP A 169 3.62 7.04 -4.86
C TRP A 169 3.33 6.50 -6.25
N GLY A 170 2.42 7.16 -6.98
CA GLY A 170 2.01 6.73 -8.30
C GLY A 170 1.16 5.47 -8.33
N VAL A 171 0.38 5.24 -7.26
CA VAL A 171 -0.59 4.16 -7.18
C VAL A 171 -1.61 4.34 -8.29
N SER A 172 -1.73 3.34 -9.16
CA SER A 172 -2.70 3.33 -10.27
C SER A 172 -3.73 2.23 -10.12
N ARG A 173 -3.43 1.21 -9.30
CA ARG A 173 -4.32 0.07 -9.06
C ARG A 173 -4.33 -0.36 -7.62
N LEU A 174 -5.52 -0.69 -7.11
CA LEU A 174 -5.70 -1.43 -5.87
C LEU A 174 -6.24 -2.83 -6.16
N ARG A 175 -5.60 -3.86 -5.61
CA ARG A 175 -6.12 -5.22 -5.63
C ARG A 175 -6.60 -5.59 -4.24
N VAL A 176 -7.85 -6.01 -4.14
CA VAL A 176 -8.42 -6.54 -2.90
C VAL A 176 -8.32 -8.06 -2.93
N VAL A 177 -7.65 -8.63 -1.95
CA VAL A 177 -7.33 -10.06 -1.90
C VAL A 177 -7.58 -10.62 -0.51
N ARG A 178 -7.54 -11.95 -0.40
CA ARG A 178 -7.43 -12.64 0.87
C ARG A 178 -5.96 -12.87 1.19
N GLU A 179 -5.50 -12.44 2.36
CA GLU A 179 -4.11 -12.49 2.79
C GLU A 179 -3.55 -13.91 2.67
N ALA A 180 -4.30 -14.88 3.19
CA ALA A 180 -3.92 -16.28 3.22
C ALA A 180 -3.65 -16.85 1.82
N ASP A 181 -4.37 -16.37 0.80
CA ASP A 181 -4.19 -16.84 -0.57
C ASP A 181 -3.05 -16.09 -1.25
N ALA A 182 -2.94 -14.77 -1.03
CA ALA A 182 -1.89 -13.94 -1.61
C ALA A 182 -0.50 -14.33 -1.07
N LEU A 183 -0.37 -14.55 0.24
CA LEU A 183 0.89 -14.90 0.89
C LEU A 183 1.19 -16.41 0.90
N LYS A 184 0.30 -17.23 0.35
CA LYS A 184 0.47 -18.69 0.25
C LYS A 184 1.86 -19.11 -0.28
N PRO A 185 2.41 -18.52 -1.37
CA PRO A 185 3.73 -18.89 -1.87
C PRO A 185 4.88 -18.67 -0.87
N PHE A 186 4.70 -17.78 0.12
CA PHE A 186 5.69 -17.45 1.14
C PHE A 186 5.69 -18.45 2.32
N GLY A 187 4.80 -19.45 2.31
CA GLY A 187 4.68 -20.46 3.35
C GLY A 187 4.60 -21.90 2.84
N GLU A 188 4.75 -22.12 1.53
CA GLU A 188 4.60 -23.42 0.89
C GLU A 188 5.85 -23.88 0.14
N GLY A 189 5.89 -25.15 -0.26
CA GLY A 189 7.00 -25.74 -1.01
C GLY A 189 8.34 -25.59 -0.27
N GLU A 190 9.33 -24.99 -0.93
CA GLU A 190 10.64 -24.70 -0.32
C GLU A 190 10.55 -23.75 0.89
N TRP A 191 9.47 -22.98 1.04
CA TRP A 191 9.22 -22.08 2.18
C TRP A 191 8.28 -22.67 3.24
N ALA A 192 7.86 -23.93 3.11
CA ALA A 192 7.11 -24.62 4.16
C ALA A 192 8.01 -24.98 5.35
N GLY A 193 7.61 -24.64 6.58
CA GLY A 193 8.38 -25.01 7.78
C GLY A 193 9.74 -24.32 7.86
N LEU A 194 9.80 -23.00 7.62
CA LEU A 194 11.00 -22.20 7.82
C LEU A 194 11.50 -22.25 9.27
N SER A 195 12.81 -22.06 9.46
CA SER A 195 13.39 -21.79 10.77
C SER A 195 12.81 -20.52 11.38
N ALA A 196 12.96 -20.33 12.70
CA ALA A 196 12.53 -19.09 13.37
C ALA A 196 13.18 -17.83 12.76
N SER A 197 14.46 -17.95 12.34
CA SER A 197 15.18 -16.90 11.61
C SER A 197 14.52 -16.61 10.26
N GLY A 198 14.23 -17.65 9.47
CA GLY A 198 13.54 -17.49 8.18
C GLY A 198 12.12 -16.93 8.30
N LEU A 199 11.40 -17.22 9.37
CA LEU A 199 10.08 -16.61 9.63
C LEU A 199 10.19 -15.10 9.88
N ARG A 200 11.19 -14.65 10.65
CA ARG A 200 11.44 -13.21 10.86
C ARG A 200 11.92 -12.52 9.59
N GLY A 201 12.76 -13.21 8.80
CA GLY A 201 13.18 -12.75 7.47
C GLY A 201 12.03 -12.58 6.49
N ARG A 202 11.04 -13.47 6.53
CA ARG A 202 9.82 -13.33 5.72
C ARG A 202 9.07 -12.05 6.06
N GLU A 203 8.97 -11.72 7.35
CA GLU A 203 8.29 -10.50 7.79
C GLU A 203 9.00 -9.24 7.30
N LEU A 204 10.35 -9.22 7.37
CA LEU A 204 11.16 -8.15 6.78
C LEU A 204 10.95 -8.05 5.26
N TRP A 205 10.92 -9.19 4.57
CA TRP A 205 10.67 -9.20 3.13
C TRP A 205 9.31 -8.60 2.78
N VAL A 206 8.24 -9.11 3.40
CA VAL A 206 6.85 -8.70 3.10
C VAL A 206 6.63 -7.22 3.39
N ASN A 207 7.29 -6.66 4.40
CA ASN A 207 7.12 -5.25 4.77
C ASN A 207 7.99 -4.27 3.97
N SER A 208 9.16 -4.70 3.48
CA SER A 208 10.13 -3.80 2.84
C SER A 208 10.52 -4.24 1.42
N CYS A 209 11.13 -5.42 1.27
CA CYS A 209 11.67 -5.87 -0.01
C CYS A 209 10.58 -6.12 -1.06
N PHE A 210 9.40 -6.55 -0.60
CA PHE A 210 8.20 -6.77 -1.38
C PHE A 210 7.85 -5.59 -2.28
N SER A 211 8.13 -4.38 -1.83
CA SER A 211 7.69 -3.20 -2.55
C SER A 211 8.41 -2.99 -3.89
N CYS A 212 9.62 -3.54 -4.02
CA CYS A 212 10.40 -3.47 -5.27
C CYS A 212 10.56 -4.84 -5.95
N HIS A 213 10.35 -5.93 -5.21
CA HIS A 213 10.65 -7.28 -5.66
C HIS A 213 9.47 -8.22 -5.46
N LYS A 214 9.23 -9.04 -6.48
CA LYS A 214 8.39 -10.21 -6.35
C LYS A 214 9.05 -11.23 -5.42
N GLY A 215 8.23 -11.88 -4.60
CA GLY A 215 8.68 -12.97 -3.73
C GLY A 215 8.66 -14.35 -4.41
N PRO A 216 8.67 -15.42 -3.60
CA PRO A 216 8.40 -16.78 -4.07
C PRO A 216 7.15 -16.88 -4.95
N GLY A 217 7.19 -17.72 -5.99
CA GLY A 217 6.11 -17.87 -6.96
C GLY A 217 6.01 -16.75 -8.00
N GLU A 218 6.72 -15.63 -7.82
CA GLU A 218 6.79 -14.49 -8.77
C GLU A 218 5.45 -13.88 -9.21
N GLU A 219 4.38 -14.09 -8.43
CA GLU A 219 3.06 -13.49 -8.67
C GLU A 219 2.83 -12.22 -7.83
N LEU A 220 3.43 -12.16 -6.64
CA LEU A 220 3.18 -11.11 -5.65
C LEU A 220 4.43 -10.28 -5.36
N GLY A 221 4.28 -8.95 -5.38
CA GLY A 221 5.33 -7.96 -5.10
C GLY A 221 5.57 -7.01 -6.26
N GLY A 222 6.45 -6.04 -6.03
CA GLY A 222 6.86 -5.05 -7.02
C GLY A 222 7.81 -5.61 -8.08
N THR A 223 7.93 -4.91 -9.18
CA THR A 223 8.87 -5.18 -10.29
C THR A 223 9.90 -4.07 -10.46
N LYS A 224 9.79 -2.95 -9.71
CA LYS A 224 10.68 -1.79 -9.80
C LYS A 224 12.16 -2.15 -9.65
N GLY A 225 12.48 -3.14 -8.83
CA GLY A 225 13.85 -3.59 -8.61
C GLY A 225 14.49 -4.29 -9.82
N GLY A 226 13.69 -4.72 -10.81
CA GLY A 226 14.19 -5.32 -12.06
C GLY A 226 14.97 -6.63 -11.88
N ARG A 227 14.90 -7.25 -10.69
CA ARG A 227 15.59 -8.50 -10.36
C ARG A 227 14.57 -9.57 -10.00
N PRO A 228 14.50 -10.67 -10.77
CA PRO A 228 13.68 -11.84 -10.43
C PRO A 228 14.10 -12.44 -9.08
N PHE A 229 13.16 -13.08 -8.40
CA PHE A 229 13.40 -13.63 -7.07
C PHE A 229 14.48 -14.71 -7.09
N ALA A 230 14.51 -15.54 -8.16
CA ALA A 230 15.55 -16.55 -8.36
C ALA A 230 16.98 -15.97 -8.40
N VAL A 231 17.16 -14.77 -8.95
CA VAL A 231 18.47 -14.10 -8.98
C VAL A 231 18.88 -13.62 -7.59
N ILE A 232 17.93 -13.05 -6.84
CA ILE A 232 18.16 -12.61 -5.45
C ILE A 232 18.52 -13.82 -4.59
N ARG A 233 17.82 -14.95 -4.78
CA ARG A 233 18.11 -16.22 -4.11
C ARG A 233 19.51 -16.74 -4.43
N ALA A 234 19.93 -16.68 -5.69
CA ALA A 234 21.29 -17.07 -6.06
C ALA A 234 22.34 -16.21 -5.32
N TYR A 235 22.13 -14.89 -5.20
CA TYR A 235 23.02 -14.05 -4.39
C TYR A 235 22.97 -14.42 -2.91
N ALA A 236 21.79 -14.63 -2.33
CA ALA A 236 21.65 -15.03 -0.93
C ALA A 236 22.39 -16.35 -0.63
N GLN A 237 22.35 -17.31 -1.56
CA GLN A 237 22.96 -18.62 -1.40
C GLN A 237 24.47 -18.63 -1.65
N PHE A 238 24.93 -17.99 -2.73
CA PHE A 238 26.30 -18.14 -3.22
C PHE A 238 27.19 -16.92 -2.95
N ASN A 239 26.60 -15.76 -2.66
CA ASN A 239 27.34 -14.55 -2.32
C ASN A 239 26.58 -13.69 -1.29
N PRO A 240 26.32 -14.23 -0.08
CA PRO A 240 25.55 -13.52 0.94
C PRO A 240 26.21 -12.21 1.37
N GLY A 241 27.55 -12.13 1.34
CA GLY A 241 28.28 -10.89 1.60
C GLY A 241 27.92 -9.77 0.62
N TYR A 242 27.88 -10.07 -0.68
CA TYR A 242 27.42 -9.11 -1.69
C TYR A 242 25.98 -8.68 -1.44
N LEU A 243 25.06 -9.61 -1.16
CA LEU A 243 23.67 -9.27 -0.90
C LEU A 243 23.53 -8.33 0.31
N LYS A 244 24.24 -8.63 1.42
CA LYS A 244 24.25 -7.79 2.63
C LYS A 244 24.71 -6.36 2.33
N THR A 245 25.84 -6.23 1.63
CA THR A 245 26.36 -4.91 1.23
C THR A 245 25.40 -4.20 0.28
N TYR A 246 24.83 -4.91 -0.71
CA TYR A 246 23.91 -4.29 -1.67
C TYR A 246 22.64 -3.76 -1.00
N VAL A 247 22.09 -4.47 -0.01
CA VAL A 247 20.91 -4.00 0.73
C VAL A 247 21.24 -2.77 1.59
N ARG A 248 22.39 -2.74 2.26
CA ARG A 248 22.80 -1.60 3.10
C ARG A 248 23.21 -0.38 2.30
N THR A 249 24.03 -0.58 1.26
CA THR A 249 24.73 0.47 0.54
C THR A 249 24.77 0.16 -0.97
N PRO A 250 23.62 0.12 -1.67
CA PRO A 250 23.55 -0.31 -3.07
C PRO A 250 24.44 0.53 -4.00
N THR A 251 24.59 1.82 -3.71
CA THR A 251 25.41 2.75 -4.51
C THR A 251 26.91 2.56 -4.38
N GLU A 252 27.40 1.90 -3.33
CA GLU A 252 28.82 1.54 -3.22
C GLU A 252 29.22 0.45 -4.22
N LEU A 253 28.30 -0.49 -4.50
CA LEU A 253 28.53 -1.58 -5.45
C LEU A 253 28.08 -1.22 -6.87
N ASN A 254 27.06 -0.38 -7.01
CA ASN A 254 26.56 0.12 -8.28
C ASN A 254 26.13 1.59 -8.12
N PRO A 255 26.96 2.57 -8.53
CA PRO A 255 26.65 3.99 -8.42
C PRO A 255 25.33 4.41 -9.09
N SER A 256 24.84 3.61 -10.04
CA SER A 256 23.58 3.86 -10.77
C SER A 256 22.35 3.27 -10.07
N ALA A 257 22.52 2.56 -8.95
CA ALA A 257 21.43 1.89 -8.25
C ALA A 257 20.35 2.88 -7.79
N LYS A 258 19.09 2.46 -7.93
CA LYS A 258 17.90 3.22 -7.52
C LYS A 258 17.20 2.63 -6.29
N MET A 259 17.68 1.48 -5.82
CA MET A 259 17.22 0.88 -4.57
C MET A 259 17.57 1.80 -3.40
N ALA A 260 16.60 2.01 -2.51
CA ALA A 260 16.86 2.74 -1.26
C ALA A 260 17.85 1.95 -0.39
N ALA A 261 18.78 2.68 0.23
CA ALA A 261 19.72 2.09 1.16
C ALA A 261 19.02 1.73 2.49
N HIS A 262 19.32 0.56 3.05
CA HIS A 262 18.87 0.16 4.40
C HIS A 262 20.07 0.06 5.37
N PRO A 263 20.79 1.17 5.63
CA PRO A 263 21.99 1.14 6.47
C PRO A 263 21.71 0.76 7.93
N HIS A 264 20.46 0.89 8.36
CA HIS A 264 20.00 0.58 9.71
C HIS A 264 19.75 -0.92 9.94
N TYR A 265 19.74 -1.76 8.88
CA TYR A 265 19.60 -3.20 9.05
C TYR A 265 20.84 -3.80 9.73
N THR A 266 20.61 -4.53 10.81
CA THR A 266 21.64 -5.28 11.54
C THR A 266 22.10 -6.53 10.77
N ASP A 267 23.24 -7.10 11.16
CA ASP A 267 23.74 -8.34 10.55
C ASP A 267 22.80 -9.52 10.79
N GLU A 268 22.11 -9.50 11.92
CA GLU A 268 21.06 -10.46 12.29
C GLU A 268 19.87 -10.34 11.33
N GLN A 269 19.28 -9.15 11.18
CA GLN A 269 18.15 -8.94 10.26
C GLN A 269 18.48 -9.32 8.80
N LEU A 270 19.70 -9.02 8.35
CA LEU A 270 20.13 -9.44 7.02
C LEU A 270 20.35 -10.96 6.93
N GLY A 271 20.81 -11.60 8.01
CA GLY A 271 20.88 -13.06 8.12
C GLY A 271 19.50 -13.71 8.04
N GLU A 272 18.52 -13.15 8.75
CA GLU A 272 17.12 -13.58 8.73
C GLU A 272 16.53 -13.45 7.32
N LEU A 273 16.73 -12.32 6.66
CA LEU A 273 16.34 -12.12 5.26
C LEU A 273 16.95 -13.18 4.34
N ILE A 274 18.26 -13.47 4.49
CA ILE A 274 18.92 -14.53 3.72
C ILE A 274 18.29 -15.88 4.00
N ASP A 275 18.06 -16.24 5.27
CA ASP A 275 17.46 -17.51 5.67
C ASP A 275 16.05 -17.68 5.09
N PHE A 276 15.24 -16.62 5.04
CA PHE A 276 13.97 -16.62 4.33
C PHE A 276 14.17 -16.90 2.84
N ILE A 277 15.02 -16.10 2.18
CA ILE A 277 15.23 -16.16 0.73
C ILE A 277 15.70 -17.56 0.30
N VAL A 278 16.59 -18.20 1.06
CA VAL A 278 17.09 -19.54 0.75
C VAL A 278 16.20 -20.69 1.23
N GLY A 279 15.13 -20.40 1.97
CA GLY A 279 14.20 -21.41 2.47
C GLY A 279 14.76 -22.24 3.65
N ARG A 280 15.55 -21.61 4.53
CA ARG A 280 16.26 -22.28 5.65
C ARG A 280 15.28 -23.04 6.54
N LYS A 281 15.59 -24.31 6.78
CA LYS A 281 14.85 -25.19 7.71
C LYS A 281 15.43 -25.13 9.13
N PRO A 282 14.67 -25.55 10.16
CA PRO A 282 15.15 -25.70 11.53
C PRO A 282 16.45 -26.52 11.65
#